data_AF-A0A966SH35-F1
#
_entry.id   AF-A0A966SH35-F1
#
_cell.length_a   1.000
_cell.length_b   1.000
_cell.length_c   1.000
_cell.angle_alpha   90.00
_cell.angle_beta   90.00
_cell.angle_gamma   90.00
#
_symmetry.space_group_name_H-M   'P 1'
#
loop_
_entity.id
_entity.type
_entity.pdbx_description
1 polymer ?
#
loop_
_entity_poly.entity_id
_entity_poly.type
_entity_poly.pdbx_seq_one_letter_code
_entity_poly.pdbx_strand_id
1 'polypeptide(L)'
;VVHMRADYGHDGARPWRGVKRDQWEGGHRVPFIVRWPGKVAAGSTSDQTVCLTDVLATCAAITGTTLPSNAAEDSLSLLPVLLGKGKDVTARPYTLHQTISLALAIRRGPWKYLDHRGSGGNNYERSEIKAFALPDTAPDAPGQLYNLETDPGEKVNLYFKHPEIIRELKALLETSKAQGRSATHGSPQ
;
A
#
# COMPACT_ATOMS: atom_id res chain seq x y z
N VAL A 1 2.06 19.69 7.20
CA VAL A 1 3.09 18.73 7.69
C VAL A 1 4.32 19.46 8.23
N VAL A 2 4.95 20.35 7.45
CA VAL A 2 6.14 21.10 7.89
C VAL A 2 5.91 21.82 9.23
N HIS A 3 4.92 22.71 9.30
CA HIS A 3 4.56 23.42 10.54
C HIS A 3 4.12 22.50 11.68
N MET A 4 3.36 21.44 11.40
CA MET A 4 2.98 20.47 12.44
C MET A 4 4.19 19.83 13.10
N ARG A 5 5.22 19.47 12.30
CA ARG A 5 6.46 18.88 12.81
C ARG A 5 7.34 19.91 13.52
N ALA A 6 7.52 21.09 12.92
CA ALA A 6 8.42 22.12 13.43
C ALA A 6 7.87 22.80 14.69
N ASP A 7 6.58 23.14 14.69
CA ASP A 7 6.00 24.02 15.71
C ASP A 7 5.34 23.21 16.86
N TYR A 8 4.93 21.96 16.59
CA TYR A 8 4.19 21.13 17.55
C TYR A 8 4.84 19.77 17.83
N GLY A 9 5.97 19.44 17.21
CA GLY A 9 6.59 18.12 17.32
C GLY A 9 5.69 16.97 16.83
N HIS A 10 4.64 17.29 16.08
CA HIS A 10 3.63 16.33 15.64
C HIS A 10 3.98 15.77 14.26
N ASP A 11 4.42 14.52 14.25
CA ASP A 11 4.75 13.79 13.03
C ASP A 11 3.80 12.60 12.83
N GLY A 12 2.61 12.88 12.28
CA GLY A 12 1.57 11.86 12.09
C GLY A 12 1.92 10.73 11.12
N ALA A 13 3.04 10.84 10.39
CA ALA A 13 3.53 9.78 9.51
C ALA A 13 4.57 8.87 10.18
N ARG A 14 5.07 9.17 11.39
CA ARG A 14 6.05 8.28 12.04
C ARG A 14 5.46 6.90 12.33
N PRO A 15 6.23 5.81 12.13
CA PRO A 15 7.64 5.76 11.72
C PRO A 15 7.88 5.77 10.19
N TRP A 16 6.82 5.92 9.40
CA TRP A 16 6.84 5.83 7.95
C TRP A 16 7.46 7.04 7.27
N ARG A 17 8.10 6.80 6.11
CA ARG A 17 8.74 7.86 5.31
C ARG A 17 7.74 8.58 4.44
N GLY A 18 7.98 9.87 4.26
CA GLY A 18 7.23 10.71 3.32
C GLY A 18 6.09 11.48 3.98
N VAL A 19 5.33 12.14 3.12
CA VAL A 19 4.18 12.99 3.44
C VAL A 19 3.11 12.83 2.36
N LYS A 20 1.93 13.46 2.55
CA LYS A 20 0.88 13.51 1.52
C LYS A 20 1.47 13.81 0.14
N ARG A 21 1.01 13.05 -0.88
CA ARG A 21 1.48 13.00 -2.28
C ARG A 21 2.68 12.08 -2.56
N ASP A 22 3.36 11.56 -1.55
CA ASP A 22 4.41 10.56 -1.77
C ASP A 22 3.81 9.17 -1.97
N GLN A 23 4.51 8.33 -2.75
CA GLN A 23 4.23 6.90 -2.85
C GLN A 23 4.89 6.07 -1.72
N TRP A 24 5.76 6.71 -0.92
CA TRP A 24 6.25 6.16 0.35
C TRP A 24 5.11 6.02 1.37
N GLU A 25 5.27 5.13 2.36
CA GLU A 25 4.22 4.71 3.29
C GLU A 25 3.58 5.89 4.03
N GLY A 26 4.35 6.91 4.42
CA GLY A 26 3.85 8.11 5.11
C GLY A 26 2.93 8.99 4.26
N GLY A 27 2.84 8.74 2.95
CA GLY A 27 1.92 9.42 2.05
C GLY A 27 0.52 8.83 1.97
N HIS A 28 0.35 7.54 2.29
CA HIS A 28 -0.90 6.80 2.05
C HIS A 28 -1.26 5.72 3.07
N ARG A 29 -0.33 5.28 3.94
CA ARG A 29 -0.63 4.36 5.04
C ARG A 29 -1.39 5.10 6.12
N VAL A 30 -2.61 4.65 6.40
CA VAL A 30 -3.53 5.30 7.33
C VAL A 30 -4.03 4.32 8.40
N PRO A 31 -4.42 4.80 9.58
CA PRO A 31 -5.15 3.99 10.55
C PRO A 31 -6.47 3.49 9.96
N PHE A 32 -6.80 2.22 10.21
CA PHE A 32 -8.09 1.63 9.87
C PHE A 32 -8.65 0.90 11.11
N ILE A 33 -9.82 1.33 11.58
CA ILE A 33 -10.46 0.80 12.79
C ILE A 33 -11.87 0.35 12.42
N VAL A 34 -12.23 -0.86 12.84
CA VAL A 34 -13.57 -1.44 12.64
C VAL A 34 -14.17 -1.81 13.99
N ARG A 35 -15.46 -1.51 14.17
CA ARG A 35 -16.24 -1.92 15.35
C ARG A 35 -17.52 -2.61 14.88
N TRP A 36 -17.64 -3.90 15.16
CA TRP A 36 -18.85 -4.67 14.87
C TRP A 36 -19.15 -5.67 16.01
N PRO A 37 -19.97 -5.28 17.00
CA PRO A 37 -20.29 -6.12 18.15
C PRO A 37 -20.86 -7.48 17.73
N GLY A 38 -20.36 -8.55 18.34
CA GLY A 38 -20.77 -9.92 18.04
C GLY A 38 -20.24 -10.49 16.72
N LYS A 39 -19.43 -9.74 15.96
CA LYS A 39 -18.85 -10.18 14.68
C LYS A 39 -17.34 -10.01 14.60
N VAL A 40 -16.85 -8.82 14.96
CA VAL A 40 -15.41 -8.52 15.07
C VAL A 40 -15.02 -8.66 16.54
N ALA A 41 -13.95 -9.42 16.82
CA ALA A 41 -13.43 -9.57 18.16
C ALA A 41 -12.96 -8.22 18.72
N ALA A 42 -13.42 -7.84 19.91
CA ALA A 42 -13.01 -6.60 20.54
C ALA A 42 -11.51 -6.63 20.89
N GLY A 43 -10.81 -5.53 20.62
CA GLY A 43 -9.38 -5.40 20.93
C GLY A 43 -8.44 -6.25 20.06
N SER A 44 -8.92 -6.94 19.03
CA SER A 44 -8.07 -7.69 18.11
C SER A 44 -7.34 -6.78 17.12
N THR A 45 -6.14 -7.20 16.69
CA THR A 45 -5.36 -6.58 15.61
C THR A 45 -5.21 -7.52 14.43
N SER A 46 -4.90 -6.99 13.25
CA SER A 46 -4.63 -7.75 12.04
C SER A 46 -3.52 -7.07 11.23
N ASP A 47 -2.55 -7.85 10.79
CA ASP A 47 -1.45 -7.41 9.92
C ASP A 47 -1.72 -7.68 8.43
N GLN A 48 -2.94 -8.12 8.09
CA GLN A 48 -3.37 -8.31 6.71
C GLN A 48 -3.30 -6.99 5.95
N THR A 49 -2.80 -7.03 4.71
CA THR A 49 -2.81 -5.86 3.84
C THR A 49 -4.25 -5.59 3.40
N VAL A 50 -4.68 -4.33 3.50
CA VAL A 50 -6.00 -3.86 3.06
C VAL A 50 -5.84 -2.60 2.22
N CYS A 51 -6.83 -2.34 1.37
CA CYS A 51 -6.93 -1.11 0.57
C CYS A 51 -8.27 -0.44 0.84
N LEU A 52 -8.35 0.89 0.70
CA LEU A 52 -9.62 1.61 0.79
C LEU A 52 -10.66 1.08 -0.22
N THR A 53 -10.20 0.62 -1.39
CA THR A 53 -11.08 0.05 -2.41
C THR A 53 -11.81 -1.21 -1.93
N ASP A 54 -11.28 -1.92 -0.93
CA ASP A 54 -11.86 -3.16 -0.38
C ASP A 54 -13.15 -2.94 0.40
N VAL A 55 -13.43 -1.71 0.82
CA VAL A 55 -14.62 -1.38 1.61
C VAL A 55 -15.90 -1.74 0.83
N LEU A 56 -15.93 -1.53 -0.49
CA LEU A 56 -17.12 -1.77 -1.29
C LEU A 56 -17.50 -3.26 -1.37
N ALA A 57 -16.57 -4.15 -1.73
CA ALA A 57 -16.81 -5.60 -1.73
C ALA A 57 -17.05 -6.13 -0.31
N THR A 58 -16.44 -5.51 0.71
CA THR A 58 -16.71 -5.86 2.12
C THR A 58 -18.15 -5.56 2.50
N CYS A 59 -18.64 -4.35 2.20
CA CYS A 59 -20.03 -3.97 2.45
C CYS A 59 -21.01 -4.88 1.70
N ALA A 60 -20.74 -5.17 0.42
CA ALA A 60 -21.56 -6.07 -0.39
C ALA A 60 -21.64 -7.47 0.22
N ALA A 61 -20.51 -8.01 0.70
CA ALA A 61 -20.48 -9.30 1.39
C ALA A 61 -21.25 -9.27 2.73
N ILE A 62 -21.23 -8.15 3.45
CA ILE A 62 -21.98 -7.97 4.70
C ILE A 62 -23.49 -7.95 4.44
N THR A 63 -23.94 -7.28 3.38
CA THR A 63 -25.37 -7.13 3.05
C THR A 63 -25.91 -8.28 2.21
N GLY A 64 -25.06 -9.20 1.75
CA GLY A 64 -25.43 -10.24 0.78
C GLY A 64 -25.76 -9.70 -0.61
N THR A 65 -25.27 -8.51 -0.94
CA THR A 65 -25.49 -7.86 -2.24
C THR A 65 -24.52 -8.42 -3.28
N THR A 66 -25.05 -8.87 -4.42
CA THR A 66 -24.24 -9.24 -5.58
C THR A 66 -23.81 -7.98 -6.33
N LEU A 67 -22.50 -7.76 -6.46
CA LEU A 67 -21.95 -6.67 -7.27
C LEU A 67 -21.95 -7.06 -8.75
N PRO A 68 -22.29 -6.14 -9.68
CA PRO A 68 -22.03 -6.32 -11.11
C PRO A 68 -20.54 -6.57 -11.38
N SER A 69 -20.23 -7.30 -12.46
CA SER A 69 -18.84 -7.65 -12.82
C SER A 69 -17.94 -6.45 -13.16
N ASN A 70 -18.54 -5.29 -13.45
CA ASN A 70 -17.88 -4.02 -13.75
C ASN A 70 -17.99 -3.01 -12.59
N ALA A 71 -18.38 -3.46 -11.40
CA ALA A 71 -18.40 -2.64 -10.19
C ALA A 71 -17.32 -3.12 -9.23
N ALA A 72 -16.61 -2.19 -8.58
CA ALA A 72 -15.59 -2.51 -7.58
C ALA A 72 -14.49 -3.45 -8.13
N GLU A 73 -14.04 -3.23 -9.36
CA GLU A 73 -13.18 -4.17 -10.11
C GLU A 73 -11.83 -4.48 -9.45
N ASP A 74 -11.38 -3.62 -8.52
CA ASP A 74 -10.16 -3.79 -7.71
C ASP A 74 -10.44 -4.10 -6.23
N SER A 75 -11.70 -4.34 -5.85
CA SER A 75 -12.13 -4.52 -4.46
C SER A 75 -12.09 -5.99 -4.07
N LEU A 76 -11.54 -6.32 -2.89
CA LEU A 76 -11.55 -7.65 -2.30
C LEU A 76 -12.22 -7.58 -0.92
N SER A 77 -13.09 -8.54 -0.60
CA SER A 77 -13.82 -8.50 0.67
C SER A 77 -12.90 -8.80 1.86
N LEU A 78 -12.88 -7.89 2.84
CA LEU A 78 -12.20 -8.06 4.13
C LEU A 78 -13.02 -8.87 5.12
N LEU A 79 -14.26 -9.25 4.78
CA LEU A 79 -15.18 -9.92 5.70
C LEU A 79 -14.58 -11.16 6.39
N PRO A 80 -13.83 -12.05 5.71
CA PRO A 80 -13.17 -13.18 6.38
C PRO A 80 -12.19 -12.72 7.47
N VAL A 81 -11.41 -11.66 7.23
CA VAL A 81 -10.49 -11.06 8.20
C VAL A 81 -11.25 -10.50 9.38
N LEU A 82 -12.33 -9.75 9.12
CA LEU A 82 -13.17 -9.15 10.17
C LEU A 82 -13.79 -10.21 11.09
N LEU A 83 -14.17 -11.36 10.55
CA LEU A 83 -14.78 -12.46 11.30
C LEU A 83 -13.74 -13.39 11.96
N GLY A 84 -12.44 -13.08 11.89
CA GLY A 84 -11.37 -13.92 12.43
C GLY A 84 -11.19 -15.26 11.70
N LYS A 85 -11.81 -15.43 10.52
CA LYS A 85 -11.71 -16.61 9.67
C LYS A 85 -10.57 -16.42 8.70
N GLY A 86 -9.31 -16.54 9.15
CA GLY A 86 -8.21 -16.40 8.20
C GLY A 86 -6.84 -16.01 8.73
N LYS A 87 -6.30 -16.68 9.75
CA LYS A 87 -4.86 -16.55 10.00
C LYS A 87 -4.02 -16.94 8.77
N ASP A 88 -4.53 -17.88 7.95
CA ASP A 88 -3.90 -18.35 6.72
C ASP A 88 -4.54 -17.77 5.43
N VAL A 89 -5.57 -16.91 5.54
CA VAL A 89 -6.24 -16.31 4.38
C VAL A 89 -5.60 -14.97 4.09
N THR A 90 -4.95 -14.86 2.94
CA THR A 90 -4.51 -13.57 2.41
C THR A 90 -5.71 -12.87 1.77
N ALA A 91 -6.30 -11.89 2.46
CA ALA A 91 -7.48 -11.18 1.95
C ALA A 91 -7.19 -10.39 0.67
N ARG A 92 -5.97 -9.85 0.58
CA ARG A 92 -5.47 -9.13 -0.58
C ARG A 92 -4.05 -9.59 -0.90
N PRO A 93 -3.80 -10.19 -2.06
CA PRO A 93 -2.47 -10.72 -2.39
C PRO A 93 -1.44 -9.60 -2.61
N TYR A 94 -1.88 -8.47 -3.16
CA TYR A 94 -1.05 -7.28 -3.34
C TYR A 94 -1.89 -6.01 -3.48
N THR A 95 -1.23 -4.85 -3.33
CA THR A 95 -1.78 -3.52 -3.59
C THR A 95 -1.01 -2.85 -4.71
N LEU A 96 -1.71 -2.04 -5.52
CA LEU A 96 -1.10 -1.10 -6.44
C LEU A 96 -1.33 0.31 -5.92
N HIS A 97 -0.34 1.17 -6.10
CA HIS A 97 -0.42 2.58 -5.77
C HIS A 97 -0.08 3.41 -7.01
N GLN A 98 -0.75 4.53 -7.19
CA GLN A 98 -0.48 5.46 -8.28
C GLN A 98 -0.34 6.88 -7.72
N THR A 99 0.64 7.61 -8.22
CA THR A 99 0.80 9.04 -7.90
C THR A 99 0.27 9.94 -9.01
N ILE A 100 0.29 11.25 -8.76
CA ILE A 100 -0.06 12.27 -9.75
C ILE A 100 0.81 12.22 -11.02
N SER A 101 2.05 11.72 -10.93
CA SER A 101 2.93 11.55 -12.09
C SER A 101 2.63 10.28 -12.89
N LEU A 102 1.53 9.59 -12.58
CA LEU A 102 1.15 8.26 -13.10
C LEU A 102 2.17 7.16 -12.76
N ALA A 103 3.11 7.43 -11.85
CA ALA A 103 4.10 6.45 -11.44
C ALA A 103 3.44 5.40 -10.54
N LEU A 104 3.85 4.15 -10.72
CA LEU A 104 3.24 3.00 -10.06
C LEU A 104 4.18 2.35 -9.04
N ALA A 105 3.58 1.89 -7.96
CA ALA A 105 4.18 0.96 -7.03
C ALA A 105 3.28 -0.24 -6.81
N ILE A 106 3.91 -1.34 -6.40
CA ILE A 106 3.25 -2.57 -5.98
C ILE A 106 3.78 -3.00 -4.61
N ARG A 107 2.88 -3.44 -3.73
CA ARG A 107 3.25 -4.10 -2.47
C ARG A 107 2.64 -5.49 -2.39
N ARG A 108 3.48 -6.50 -2.16
CA ARG A 108 3.12 -7.90 -1.94
C ARG A 108 3.81 -8.40 -0.67
N GLY A 109 3.03 -8.73 0.35
CA GLY A 109 3.57 -9.09 1.67
C GLY A 109 4.46 -7.96 2.24
N PRO A 110 5.69 -8.26 2.68
CA PRO A 110 6.61 -7.25 3.21
C PRO A 110 7.27 -6.42 2.10
N TRP A 111 7.23 -6.86 0.84
CA TRP A 111 7.97 -6.21 -0.24
C TRP A 111 7.16 -5.12 -0.91
N LYS A 112 7.78 -3.96 -1.09
CA LYS A 112 7.23 -2.83 -1.82
C LYS A 112 8.20 -2.36 -2.89
N TYR A 113 7.75 -2.38 -4.13
CA TYR A 113 8.48 -1.95 -5.31
C TYR A 113 7.86 -0.69 -5.90
N LEU A 114 8.65 0.36 -6.08
CA LEU A 114 8.30 1.57 -6.84
C LEU A 114 9.02 1.48 -8.20
N ASP A 115 8.27 1.43 -9.31
CA ASP A 115 8.84 1.39 -10.67
C ASP A 115 9.27 2.79 -11.15
N HIS A 116 9.81 3.59 -10.23
CA HIS A 116 10.29 4.93 -10.47
C HIS A 116 11.26 5.40 -9.36
N ARG A 117 11.93 6.52 -9.63
CA ARG A 117 12.83 7.20 -8.69
C ARG A 117 12.09 8.25 -7.86
N GLY A 118 12.63 8.55 -6.68
CA GLY A 118 12.09 9.58 -5.78
C GLY A 118 10.70 9.26 -5.25
N SER A 119 10.00 10.30 -4.78
CA SER A 119 8.71 10.13 -4.09
C SER A 119 7.53 9.81 -4.99
N GLY A 120 7.64 10.09 -6.30
CA GLY A 120 6.56 9.98 -7.27
C GLY A 120 5.56 11.14 -7.27
N GLY A 121 5.59 12.07 -6.31
CA GLY A 121 4.60 13.17 -6.29
C GLY A 121 5.05 14.49 -5.67
N ASN A 122 5.98 14.46 -4.72
CA ASN A 122 6.62 15.67 -4.21
C ASN A 122 8.05 15.85 -4.75
N ASN A 123 8.48 17.11 -4.87
CA ASN A 123 9.86 17.45 -5.20
C ASN A 123 10.62 17.89 -3.94
N TYR A 124 11.46 17.01 -3.41
CA TYR A 124 12.25 17.25 -2.20
C TYR A 124 13.45 18.20 -2.41
N GLU A 125 13.77 18.58 -3.65
CA GLU A 125 14.88 19.51 -3.94
C GLU A 125 14.48 20.98 -3.90
N ARG A 126 13.18 21.30 -4.04
CA ARG A 126 12.69 22.68 -4.23
C ARG A 126 11.60 23.09 -3.24
N SER A 127 11.50 22.42 -2.10
CA SER A 127 10.38 22.59 -1.18
C SER A 127 10.81 22.62 0.28
N GLU A 128 9.93 23.12 1.14
CA GLU A 128 10.09 23.15 2.60
C GLU A 128 10.25 21.75 3.21
N ILE A 129 9.84 20.70 2.49
CA ILE A 129 10.01 19.32 2.91
C ILE A 129 11.42 18.76 2.62
N LYS A 130 12.34 19.55 2.04
CA LYS A 130 13.76 19.18 1.88
C LYS A 130 14.41 18.76 3.19
N ALA A 131 14.00 19.38 4.31
CA ALA A 131 14.45 19.02 5.65
C ALA A 131 14.09 17.57 6.06
N PHE A 132 13.15 16.94 5.35
CA PHE A 132 12.73 15.55 5.58
C PHE A 132 13.31 14.57 4.56
N ALA A 133 14.16 15.04 3.64
CA ALA A 133 14.81 14.18 2.66
C ALA A 133 15.75 13.19 3.37
N LEU A 134 15.70 11.93 2.94
CA LEU A 134 16.65 10.90 3.34
C LEU A 134 17.66 10.70 2.21
N PRO A 135 18.93 10.38 2.52
CA PRO A 135 19.90 9.97 1.52
C PRO A 135 19.38 8.79 0.70
N ASP A 136 19.60 8.83 -0.62
CA ASP A 136 19.34 7.68 -1.48
C ASP A 136 20.51 6.70 -1.38
N THR A 137 20.25 5.48 -0.89
CA THR A 137 21.27 4.45 -0.73
C THR A 137 21.55 3.68 -2.02
N ALA A 138 20.79 3.91 -3.09
CA ALA A 138 21.01 3.33 -4.41
C ALA A 138 20.69 4.35 -5.52
N PRO A 139 21.46 5.45 -5.61
CA PRO A 139 21.15 6.58 -6.49
C PRO A 139 21.20 6.23 -7.98
N ASP A 140 21.82 5.12 -8.38
CA ASP A 140 21.85 4.67 -9.79
C ASP A 140 20.68 3.72 -10.13
N ALA A 141 19.88 3.32 -9.15
CA ALA A 141 18.74 2.44 -9.39
C ALA A 141 17.63 3.18 -10.18
N PRO A 142 17.01 2.54 -11.20
CA PRO A 142 15.90 3.14 -11.93
C PRO A 142 14.57 3.06 -11.15
N GLY A 143 14.53 2.27 -10.08
CA GLY A 143 13.38 2.10 -9.18
C GLY A 143 13.82 1.93 -7.73
N GLN A 144 12.87 1.65 -6.85
CA GLN A 144 13.13 1.44 -5.42
C GLN A 144 12.49 0.15 -4.93
N LEU A 145 13.19 -0.59 -4.07
CA LEU A 145 12.66 -1.77 -3.39
C LEU A 145 12.90 -1.67 -1.89
N TYR A 146 11.86 -1.92 -1.11
CA TYR A 146 11.92 -1.90 0.35
C TYR A 146 11.27 -3.16 0.93
N ASN A 147 11.78 -3.60 2.07
CA ASN A 147 11.13 -4.59 2.91
C ASN A 147 10.52 -3.88 4.12
N LEU A 148 9.19 -3.75 4.15
CA LEU A 148 8.46 -2.95 5.14
C LEU A 148 8.38 -3.60 6.53
N GLU A 149 8.70 -4.88 6.65
CA GLU A 149 8.75 -5.57 7.94
C GLU A 149 10.03 -5.20 8.70
N THR A 150 11.15 -5.14 7.97
CA THR A 150 12.46 -4.81 8.55
C THR A 150 12.82 -3.32 8.42
N ASP A 151 12.22 -2.61 7.46
CA ASP A 151 12.45 -1.20 7.17
C ASP A 151 11.12 -0.47 6.88
N PRO A 152 10.25 -0.26 7.89
CA PRO A 152 8.98 0.47 7.72
C PRO A 152 9.18 1.94 7.33
N GLY A 153 10.40 2.48 7.50
CA GLY A 153 10.77 3.83 7.13
C GLY A 153 11.34 3.94 5.72
N GLU A 154 11.38 2.87 4.92
CA GLU A 154 11.86 2.88 3.53
C GLU A 154 13.19 3.62 3.36
N LYS A 155 14.14 3.34 4.26
CA LYS A 155 15.43 4.04 4.37
C LYS A 155 16.49 3.42 3.46
N VAL A 156 16.47 2.10 3.28
CA VAL A 156 17.49 1.38 2.52
C VAL A 156 16.88 0.81 1.25
N ASN A 157 17.23 1.40 0.11
CA ASN A 157 16.82 0.90 -1.19
C ASN A 157 17.58 -0.40 -1.51
N LEU A 158 16.83 -1.49 -1.61
CA LEU A 158 17.31 -2.86 -1.82
C LEU A 158 17.33 -3.28 -3.29
N TYR A 159 17.08 -2.35 -4.23
CA TYR A 159 16.89 -2.64 -5.66
C TYR A 159 17.96 -3.58 -6.26
N PHE A 160 19.24 -3.29 -6.03
CA PHE A 160 20.34 -4.11 -6.57
C PHE A 160 20.62 -5.40 -5.77
N LYS A 161 20.07 -5.53 -4.56
CA LYS A 161 20.33 -6.69 -3.68
C LYS A 161 19.37 -7.85 -3.92
N HIS A 162 18.19 -7.57 -4.47
CA HIS A 162 17.12 -8.56 -4.67
C HIS A 162 16.52 -8.50 -6.09
N PRO A 163 17.33 -8.75 -7.14
CA PRO A 163 16.87 -8.71 -8.52
C PRO A 163 15.73 -9.70 -8.83
N GLU A 164 15.65 -10.80 -8.10
CA GLU A 164 14.58 -11.79 -8.18
C GLU A 164 13.22 -11.22 -7.76
N ILE A 165 13.18 -10.47 -6.64
CA ILE A 165 11.97 -9.82 -6.14
C ILE A 165 11.56 -8.68 -7.08
N ILE A 166 12.52 -7.90 -7.58
CA ILE A 166 12.24 -6.88 -8.60
C ILE A 166 11.55 -7.50 -9.82
N ARG A 167 12.09 -8.60 -10.34
CA ARG A 167 11.53 -9.28 -11.52
C ARG A 167 10.11 -9.75 -11.27
N GLU A 168 9.87 -10.38 -10.12
CA GLU A 168 8.54 -10.87 -9.74
C GLU A 168 7.52 -9.72 -9.64
N LEU A 169 7.83 -8.70 -8.85
CA LEU A 169 6.92 -7.59 -8.60
C LEU A 169 6.68 -6.76 -9.87
N LYS A 170 7.70 -6.56 -10.68
CA LYS A 170 7.56 -5.87 -11.97
C LYS A 170 6.69 -6.67 -12.93
N ALA A 171 6.86 -7.99 -13.03
CA ALA A 171 6.01 -8.83 -13.88
C ALA A 171 4.53 -8.79 -13.43
N LEU A 172 4.28 -8.81 -12.13
CA LEU A 172 2.93 -8.71 -11.57
C LEU A 172 2.28 -7.34 -11.82
N LEU A 173 3.08 -6.27 -11.70
CA LEU A 173 2.65 -4.90 -12.02
C LEU A 173 2.29 -4.77 -13.51
N GLU A 174 3.11 -5.27 -14.41
CA GLU A 174 2.84 -5.24 -15.86
C GLU A 174 1.62 -6.08 -16.24
N THR A 175 1.43 -7.23 -15.60
CA THR A 175 0.24 -8.07 -15.80
C THR A 175 -1.02 -7.33 -15.37
N SER A 176 -0.99 -6.66 -14.20
CA SER A 176 -2.14 -5.89 -13.72
C SER A 176 -2.47 -4.71 -14.64
N LYS A 177 -1.44 -4.03 -15.18
CA LYS A 177 -1.63 -2.98 -16.21
C LYS A 177 -2.29 -3.52 -17.47
N ALA A 178 -1.84 -4.68 -17.97
CA ALA A 178 -2.40 -5.30 -19.17
C ALA A 178 -3.85 -5.76 -18.98
N GLN A 179 -4.19 -6.22 -17.77
CA GLN A 179 -5.55 -6.65 -17.42
C GLN A 179 -6.49 -5.49 -17.09
N GLY A 180 -5.95 -4.31 -16.78
CA GLY A 180 -6.72 -3.13 -16.37
C GLY A 180 -7.25 -3.17 -14.93
N ARG A 181 -6.98 -4.25 -14.18
CA ARG A 181 -7.41 -4.46 -12.79
C ARG A 181 -6.47 -5.40 -12.04
N SER A 182 -6.54 -5.36 -10.72
CA SER A 182 -5.70 -6.09 -9.77
C SER A 182 -6.45 -7.15 -8.94
N ALA A 183 -7.78 -7.05 -8.84
CA ALA A 183 -8.58 -8.10 -8.22
C ALA A 183 -9.02 -9.10 -9.29
N THR A 184 -8.70 -10.38 -9.08
CA THR A 184 -9.30 -11.47 -9.82
C THR A 184 -10.64 -11.78 -9.17
N HIS A 185 -11.69 -11.05 -9.55
CA HIS A 185 -13.06 -11.51 -9.28
C HIS A 185 -13.20 -12.85 -9.98
N GLY A 186 -13.46 -13.90 -9.20
CA GLY A 186 -13.58 -15.26 -9.71
C GLY A 186 -14.45 -15.26 -10.96
N SER A 187 -13.97 -15.94 -12.00
CA SER A 187 -14.84 -16.51 -13.02
C SER A 187 -16.08 -17.10 -12.33
N PRO A 188 -17.28 -16.98 -12.90
CA PRO A 188 -18.46 -17.61 -12.32
C PRO A 188 -18.13 -19.08 -12.04
N GLN A 189 -18.36 -19.51 -10.80
CA GLN A 189 -18.28 -20.91 -10.40
C GLN A 189 -19.20 -21.75 -11.29
#